data_AF-A0A422N5U3-F1
#
_entry.id   AF-A0A422N5U3-F1
#
_cell.length_a   1.000
_cell.length_b   1.000
_cell.length_c   1.000
_cell.angle_alpha   90.00
_cell.angle_beta   90.00
_cell.angle_gamma   90.00
#
_symmetry.space_group_name_H-M   'P 1'
#
loop_
_entity.id
_entity.type
_entity.pdbx_description
1 polymer ?
#
loop_
_entity_poly.entity_id
_entity_poly.type
_entity_poly.pdbx_seq_one_letter_code
_entity_poly.pdbx_strand_id
1 'polypeptide(L)'
;MELNELQRLSAAFFQQGMRYTFTASQQPSTPGVYRFVFSRPTNATPESPVYITVDISRASDDKGDDTTTAYCAVIEGLNWPYYFQLRDGVMDEGGFSESLLEKVDAQKCKVNERCLWM
;
A
#
# COMPACT_ATOMS: atom_id res chain seq x y z
N MET A 1 8.05 -15.89 -18.19
CA MET A 1 7.18 -16.32 -17.09
C MET A 1 6.28 -15.14 -16.79
N GLU A 2 4.97 -15.26 -17.03
CA GLU A 2 4.06 -14.15 -16.75
C GLU A 2 3.97 -13.94 -15.23
N LEU A 3 4.19 -12.70 -14.79
CA LEU A 3 4.02 -12.34 -13.38
C LEU A 3 2.53 -12.36 -13.04
N ASN A 4 2.19 -12.99 -11.92
CA ASN A 4 0.84 -12.89 -11.37
C ASN A 4 0.57 -11.46 -10.86
N GLU A 5 -0.69 -11.13 -10.62
CA GLU A 5 -1.09 -9.76 -10.28
C GLU A 5 -0.42 -9.22 -9.01
N LEU A 6 -0.29 -10.05 -7.97
CA LEU A 6 0.45 -9.69 -6.75
C LEU A 6 1.92 -9.36 -7.04
N GLN A 7 2.58 -10.14 -7.89
CA GLN A 7 3.96 -9.91 -8.30
C GLN A 7 4.10 -8.63 -9.13
N ARG A 8 3.13 -8.33 -10.01
CA ARG A 8 3.11 -7.06 -10.78
C ARG A 8 2.97 -5.86 -9.87
N LEU A 9 1.99 -5.87 -8.95
CA LEU A 9 1.82 -4.81 -7.95
C LEU A 9 3.08 -4.64 -7.09
N SER A 10 3.65 -5.74 -6.61
CA SER A 10 4.86 -5.72 -5.79
C SER A 10 6.04 -5.11 -6.55
N ALA A 11 6.23 -5.48 -7.82
CA ALA A 11 7.28 -4.91 -8.66
C ALA A 11 7.07 -3.40 -8.87
N ALA A 12 5.83 -2.96 -9.12
CA ALA A 12 5.50 -1.55 -9.29
C ALA A 12 5.81 -0.72 -8.04
N PHE A 13 5.40 -1.20 -6.86
CA PHE A 13 5.71 -0.54 -5.59
C PHE A 13 7.22 -0.52 -5.28
N PHE A 14 7.93 -1.61 -5.61
CA PHE A 14 9.38 -1.66 -5.44
C PHE A 14 10.09 -0.63 -6.34
N GLN A 15 9.67 -0.51 -7.60
CA GLN A 15 10.24 0.44 -8.56
C GLN A 15 9.99 1.90 -8.17
N GLN A 16 8.91 2.18 -7.43
CA GLN A 16 8.59 3.53 -6.97
C GLN A 16 9.62 4.10 -5.98
N GLY A 17 10.45 3.25 -5.36
CA GLY A 17 11.57 3.70 -4.53
C GLY A 17 11.16 4.44 -3.25
N MET A 18 10.01 4.07 -2.67
CA MET A 18 9.51 4.65 -1.42
C MET A 18 10.46 4.35 -0.23
N ARG A 19 10.40 5.19 0.79
CA ARG A 19 11.12 5.01 2.07
C ARG A 19 10.53 3.90 2.94
N TYR A 20 9.28 3.51 2.68
CA TYR A 20 8.64 2.38 3.33
C TYR A 20 8.98 1.07 2.62
N THR A 21 9.47 0.11 3.38
CA THR A 21 9.56 -1.29 2.94
C THR A 21 8.21 -1.97 3.11
N PHE A 22 7.94 -3.02 2.34
CA PHE A 22 6.66 -3.73 2.42
C PHE A 22 6.81 -5.24 2.34
N THR A 23 5.83 -5.93 2.90
CA THR A 23 5.52 -7.34 2.59
C THR A 23 4.13 -7.41 1.98
N ALA A 24 3.93 -8.28 1.01
CA ALA A 24 2.67 -8.39 0.28
C ALA A 24 2.16 -9.83 0.26
N SER A 25 0.85 -9.98 0.37
CA SER A 25 0.18 -11.29 0.36
C SER A 25 -1.24 -11.15 -0.17
N GLN A 26 -1.79 -12.23 -0.72
CA GLN A 26 -3.21 -12.29 -1.06
C GLN A 26 -4.03 -12.65 0.18
N GLN A 27 -5.17 -12.00 0.38
CA GLN A 27 -6.09 -12.35 1.46
C GLN A 27 -6.67 -13.76 1.24
N PRO A 28 -6.56 -14.69 2.21
CA PRO A 28 -7.06 -16.05 2.04
C PRO A 28 -8.58 -16.14 1.84
N SER A 29 -9.34 -15.27 2.51
CA SER A 29 -10.80 -15.25 2.50
C SER A 29 -11.41 -14.48 1.33
N THR A 30 -10.62 -13.61 0.70
CA THR A 30 -11.11 -12.64 -0.29
C THR A 30 -10.17 -12.61 -1.49
N PRO A 31 -10.28 -13.59 -2.41
CA PRO A 31 -9.45 -13.61 -3.61
C PRO A 31 -9.57 -12.31 -4.42
N GLY A 32 -8.46 -11.83 -4.97
CA GLY A 32 -8.41 -10.53 -5.66
C GLY A 32 -8.16 -9.32 -4.74
N VAL A 33 -8.05 -9.54 -3.43
CA VAL A 33 -7.57 -8.53 -2.47
C VAL A 33 -6.15 -8.86 -2.04
N TYR A 34 -5.25 -7.90 -2.18
CA TYR A 34 -3.84 -7.99 -1.85
C TYR A 34 -3.53 -7.10 -0.66
N ARG A 35 -3.07 -7.69 0.43
CA ARG A 35 -2.66 -6.97 1.63
C ARG A 35 -1.18 -6.65 1.56
N PHE A 36 -0.88 -5.36 1.61
CA PHE A 36 0.46 -4.81 1.76
C PHE A 36 0.63 -4.33 3.20
N VAL A 37 1.71 -4.76 3.85
CA VAL A 37 2.10 -4.27 5.18
C VAL A 37 3.38 -3.47 5.02
N PHE A 38 3.25 -2.16 5.12
CA PHE A 38 4.33 -1.19 5.04
C PHE A 38 4.94 -0.95 6.41
N SER A 39 6.26 -0.76 6.43
CA SER A 39 7.03 -0.43 7.62
C SER A 39 8.20 0.46 7.23
N ARG A 40 8.64 1.31 8.15
CA ARG A 40 9.79 2.20 7.95
C ARG A 40 10.77 2.00 9.10
N PRO A 41 11.73 1.07 8.98
CA PRO A 41 12.80 0.95 9.96
C PRO A 41 13.67 2.21 9.90
N THR A 42 14.25 2.58 11.04
CA THR A 42 15.19 3.72 11.12
C THR A 42 16.47 3.27 11.82
N ASN A 43 17.56 4.02 11.66
CA ASN A 43 18.80 3.70 12.37
C ASN A 43 18.65 3.76 13.91
N ALA A 44 17.64 4.48 14.42
CA ALA A 44 17.32 4.52 15.84
C ALA A 44 16.44 3.34 16.29
N THR A 45 15.71 2.70 15.38
CA THR A 45 14.80 1.59 15.68
C THR A 45 14.83 0.59 14.51
N PRO A 46 15.64 -0.48 14.61
CA PRO A 46 15.88 -1.41 13.50
C PRO A 46 14.62 -2.23 13.13
N GLU A 47 13.69 -2.38 14.07
CA GLU A 47 12.32 -2.82 13.80
C GLU A 47 11.41 -1.60 13.77
N SER A 48 10.48 -1.53 12.80
CA SER A 48 9.58 -0.39 12.73
C SER A 48 8.55 -0.48 13.88
N PRO A 49 8.39 0.58 14.69
CA PRO A 49 7.38 0.61 15.75
C PRO A 49 5.95 0.74 15.18
N VAL A 50 5.83 1.05 13.90
CA VAL A 50 4.57 1.30 13.21
C VAL A 50 4.51 0.45 11.94
N TYR A 51 3.43 -0.32 11.83
CA TYR A 51 3.07 -1.03 10.61
C TYR A 51 1.82 -0.41 10.02
N ILE A 52 1.79 -0.28 8.70
CA ILE A 52 0.67 0.30 7.95
C ILE A 52 0.14 -0.74 6.96
N THR A 53 -1.08 -1.17 7.17
CA THR A 53 -1.78 -2.13 6.33
C THR A 53 -2.55 -1.41 5.25
N VAL A 54 -2.37 -1.85 4.00
CA VAL A 54 -3.10 -1.38 2.83
C VAL A 54 -3.67 -2.58 2.12
N ASP A 55 -4.99 -2.63 2.00
CA ASP A 55 -5.70 -3.65 1.22
C ASP A 55 -5.98 -3.09 -0.17
N ILE A 56 -5.46 -3.77 -1.20
CA ILE A 56 -5.52 -3.34 -2.59
C ILE A 56 -6.36 -4.33 -3.39
N SER A 57 -7.33 -3.84 -4.15
CA SER A 57 -8.12 -4.63 -5.09
C SER A 57 -8.25 -3.91 -6.42
N ARG A 58 -8.57 -4.67 -7.48
CA ARG A 58 -8.85 -4.08 -8.80
C ARG A 58 -10.10 -3.21 -8.72
N ALA A 59 -10.04 -2.00 -9.30
CA ALA A 59 -11.21 -1.12 -9.34
C ALA A 59 -12.23 -1.65 -10.35
N SER A 60 -13.52 -1.53 -10.02
CA SER A 60 -14.63 -2.06 -10.83
C SER A 60 -14.85 -1.31 -12.17
N ASP A 61 -14.25 -0.13 -12.34
CA ASP A 61 -14.40 0.75 -13.51
C ASP A 61 -13.26 0.62 -14.53
N ASP A 62 -12.56 -0.53 -14.55
CA ASP A 62 -11.44 -0.78 -15.47
C ASP A 62 -11.92 -0.72 -16.93
N LYS A 63 -11.69 0.41 -17.59
CA LYS A 63 -12.13 0.65 -18.98
C LYS A 63 -11.20 -0.03 -19.97
N GLY A 64 -11.24 -1.37 -20.02
CA GLY A 64 -10.96 -2.20 -21.20
C GLY A 64 -9.68 -1.98 -22.02
N ASP A 65 -8.73 -1.17 -21.57
CA ASP A 65 -7.41 -1.03 -22.18
C ASP A 65 -6.47 -2.03 -21.50
N ASP A 66 -5.98 -3.00 -22.26
CA ASP A 66 -5.18 -4.13 -21.78
C ASP A 66 -3.86 -3.68 -21.10
N THR A 67 -3.47 -2.43 -21.31
CA THR A 67 -2.21 -1.82 -20.82
C THR A 67 -2.36 -1.03 -19.53
N THR A 68 -3.58 -0.61 -19.17
CA THR A 68 -3.83 0.23 -17.99
C THR A 68 -4.79 -0.46 -17.04
N THR A 69 -4.36 -0.71 -15.81
CA THR A 69 -5.20 -1.34 -14.78
C THR A 69 -5.40 -0.39 -13.61
N ALA A 70 -6.66 -0.12 -13.27
CA ALA A 70 -7.02 0.68 -12.10
C ALA A 70 -7.12 -0.16 -10.82
N TYR A 71 -6.58 0.38 -9.73
CA TYR A 71 -6.58 -0.22 -8.40
C TYR A 71 -7.23 0.70 -7.37
N CYS A 72 -7.88 0.08 -6.39
CA CYS A 72 -8.43 0.70 -5.20
C CYS A 72 -7.62 0.25 -3.98
N ALA A 73 -7.06 1.19 -3.23
CA ALA A 73 -6.33 0.96 -1.99
C ALA A 73 -7.15 1.46 -0.80
N VAL A 74 -7.44 0.56 0.13
CA VAL A 74 -8.00 0.88 1.44
C VAL A 74 -6.86 0.89 2.44
N ILE A 75 -6.46 2.08 2.87
CA ILE A 75 -5.35 2.29 3.81
C ILE A 75 -5.93 2.35 5.21
N GLU A 76 -5.38 1.56 6.14
CA GLU A 76 -5.85 1.59 7.52
C GLU A 76 -5.75 2.99 8.14
N GLY A 77 -6.73 3.36 8.98
CA GLY A 77 -6.78 4.68 9.63
C GLY A 77 -7.17 5.85 8.71
N LEU A 78 -7.36 5.61 7.40
CA LEU A 78 -7.94 6.59 6.48
C LEU A 78 -9.40 6.25 6.18
N ASN A 79 -10.24 7.29 6.06
CA ASN A 79 -11.68 7.12 5.84
C ASN A 79 -12.05 6.89 4.37
N TRP A 80 -11.16 7.25 3.44
CA TRP A 80 -11.46 7.23 2.00
C TRP A 80 -10.50 6.30 1.28
N PRO A 81 -11.00 5.43 0.38
CA PRO A 81 -10.15 4.65 -0.48
C PRO A 81 -9.36 5.57 -1.41
N TYR A 82 -8.16 5.14 -1.76
CA TYR A 82 -7.29 5.84 -2.70
C TYR A 82 -7.20 5.04 -3.99
N TYR A 83 -7.36 5.71 -5.12
CA TYR A 83 -7.31 5.07 -6.44
C TYR A 83 -6.02 5.43 -7.15
N PHE A 84 -5.41 4.44 -7.80
CA PHE A 84 -4.22 4.62 -8.61
C PHE A 84 -4.25 3.67 -9.82
N GLN A 85 -3.37 3.92 -10.78
CA GLN A 85 -3.30 3.14 -12.00
C GLN A 85 -1.89 2.58 -12.21
N LEU A 86 -1.83 1.37 -12.75
CA LEU A 86 -0.62 0.82 -13.33
C LEU A 86 -0.75 0.89 -14.86
N ARG A 87 0.20 1.54 -15.53
CA ARG A 87 0.36 1.50 -16.98
C ARG A 87 1.57 0.62 -17.31
N ASP A 88 1.37 -0.43 -18.09
CA ASP A 88 2.40 -1.41 -18.45
C ASP A 88 3.13 -2.01 -17.24
N GLY A 89 2.42 -2.16 -16.11
CA GLY A 89 2.97 -2.67 -14.86
C GLY A 89 3.81 -1.68 -14.04
N VAL A 90 3.86 -0.41 -14.45
CA VAL A 90 4.52 0.69 -13.74
C VAL A 90 3.47 1.62 -13.15
N MET A 91 3.74 2.19 -11.97
CA MET A 91 2.88 3.23 -11.39
C MET A 91 2.81 4.45 -12.33
N ASP A 92 1.60 4.84 -12.74
CA ASP A 92 1.40 6.00 -13.61
C ASP A 92 1.75 7.33 -12.89
N GLU A 93 1.90 8.43 -13.63
CA GLU A 93 2.17 9.74 -13.07
C GLU A 93 1.09 10.13 -12.04
N GLY A 94 1.53 10.47 -10.82
CA GLY A 94 0.62 10.74 -9.70
C GLY A 94 0.08 9.51 -8.97
N GLY A 95 0.69 8.32 -9.21
CA GLY A 95 0.36 7.03 -8.58
C GLY A 95 0.42 7.01 -7.04
N PHE A 96 0.57 5.82 -6.44
CA PHE A 96 0.39 5.66 -5.00
C PHE A 96 1.22 6.66 -4.16
N SER A 97 0.53 7.56 -3.44
CA SER A 97 1.22 8.64 -2.73
C SER A 97 1.78 8.15 -1.38
N GLU A 98 3.11 8.18 -1.23
CA GLU A 98 3.79 7.88 0.05
C GLU A 98 3.27 8.76 1.20
N SER A 99 2.83 9.99 0.91
CA SER A 99 2.28 10.92 1.91
C SER A 99 1.08 10.36 2.68
N LEU A 100 0.35 9.40 2.10
CA LEU A 100 -0.75 8.70 2.76
C LEU A 100 -0.23 7.80 3.89
N LEU A 101 0.90 7.12 3.65
CA LEU A 101 1.57 6.31 4.67
C LEU A 101 2.12 7.20 5.78
N GLU A 102 2.76 8.33 5.44
CA GLU A 102 3.28 9.28 6.42
C GLU A 102 2.18 9.83 7.34
N LYS A 103 1.00 10.09 6.78
CA LYS A 103 -0.15 10.57 7.55
C LYS A 103 -0.59 9.54 8.60
N VAL A 104 -0.68 8.26 8.22
CA VAL A 104 -1.04 7.17 9.13
C VAL A 104 0.07 6.93 10.16
N ASP A 105 1.33 6.98 9.74
CA ASP A 105 2.50 6.86 10.61
C ASP A 105 2.46 7.93 11.72
N ALA A 106 2.23 9.19 11.35
CA ALA A 106 2.11 10.30 12.28
C ALA A 106 0.90 10.16 13.22
N GLN A 107 -0.23 9.61 12.75
CA GLN A 107 -1.39 9.32 13.58
C GLN A 107 -1.08 8.25 14.63
N LYS A 108 -0.43 7.14 14.22
CA LYS A 108 -0.07 6.04 15.12
C LYS A 108 1.00 6.44 16.13
N CYS A 109 2.01 7.21 15.72
CA CYS A 109 3.02 7.75 16.62
C CYS A 109 2.40 8.62 17.75
N LYS A 110 1.44 9.49 17.41
CA LYS A 110 0.73 10.32 18.41
C LYS A 110 -0.08 9.50 19.42
N VAL A 111 -0.57 8.32 19.04
CA VAL A 111 -1.30 7.43 19.97
C VAL A 111 -0.33 6.73 20.91
N ASN A 112 0.84 6.30 20.42
CA ASN A 112 1.88 5.70 21.28
C ASN A 112 2.37 6.64 22.38
N GLU A 113 2.31 7.96 22.15
CA GLU A 113 2.66 8.98 23.15
C GLU A 113 1.58 9.19 24.22
N ARG A 114 0.36 8.65 24.02
CA ARG A 114 -0.74 8.78 24.97
C ARG A 114 -0.85 7.50 25.80
N CYS A 115 -0.65 7.62 27.10
CA CYS A 115 -0.95 6.52 28.03
C CYS A 115 -2.46 6.26 27.97
N LEU A 116 -2.87 5.18 27.27
CA LEU A 116 -4.28 4.80 27.10
C LEU A 116 -4.91 4.24 28.39
N TRP A 117 -4.09 4.03 29.41
CA TRP A 117 -4.49 3.63 30.74
C TRP A 117 -4.17 4.79 31.69
N MET A 118 -5.21 5.46 32.18
CA MET A 118 -5.18 6.35 33.34
C MET A 118 -5.91 5.68 34.50
#